data_AF-A0A2K4ZJB0-F1
#
_entry.id   AF-A0A2K4ZJB0-F1
#
_cell.length_a   1.000
_cell.length_b   1.000
_cell.length_c   1.000
_cell.angle_alpha   90.00
_cell.angle_beta   90.00
_cell.angle_gamma   90.00
#
_symmetry.space_group_name_H-M   'P 1'
#
loop_
_entity.id
_entity.type
_entity.pdbx_description
1 polymer ?
#
loop_
_entity_poly.entity_id
_entity_poly.type
_entity_poly.pdbx_seq_one_letter_code
_entity_poly.pdbx_strand_id
1 'polypeptide(L)'
;MFQNSSEADAVFEAAGRKGIFVMEALWSRFLPAVRKAGQWVAEGRTGVPEIAQCAIGFAAPEGRENRYFNPVLGGGAAKDINLWTGLF
;
A
#
# COMPACT_ATOMS: atom_id res chain seq x y z
N MET A 1 5.94 -7.55 3.48
CA MET A 1 5.61 -6.15 3.79
C MET A 1 6.10 -5.88 5.18
N PHE A 2 6.76 -4.75 5.40
CA PHE A 2 7.18 -4.35 6.75
C PHE A 2 5.94 -4.22 7.63
N GLN A 3 6.02 -4.76 8.84
CA GLN A 3 4.90 -4.74 9.78
C GLN A 3 4.83 -3.42 10.56
N ASN A 4 5.92 -2.64 10.54
CA ASN A 4 6.07 -1.34 11.19
C ASN A 4 7.23 -0.56 10.54
N SER A 5 7.41 0.70 10.95
CA SER A 5 8.47 1.57 10.43
C SER A 5 9.87 1.09 10.78
N SER A 6 10.10 0.55 11.98
CA SER A 6 11.43 0.07 12.41
C SER A 6 11.98 -1.04 11.51
N GLU A 7 11.12 -1.94 11.04
CA GLU A 7 11.51 -2.97 10.05
C GLU A 7 11.90 -2.36 8.71
N ALA A 8 11.18 -1.32 8.27
CA ALA A 8 11.48 -0.61 7.04
C ALA A 8 12.82 0.15 7.14
N ASP A 9 13.03 0.86 8.25
CA ASP A 9 14.26 1.61 8.53
C ASP A 9 15.49 0.69 8.48
N ALA A 10 15.42 -0.47 9.13
CA ALA A 10 16.51 -1.44 9.13
C ALA A 10 16.88 -1.91 7.70
N VAL A 11 15.89 -2.06 6.81
CA VAL A 11 16.13 -2.45 5.42
C VAL A 11 16.68 -1.29 4.60
N PHE A 12 16.15 -0.07 4.74
CA PHE A 12 16.68 1.09 4.05
C PHE A 12 18.12 1.40 4.46
N GLU A 13 18.46 1.29 5.73
CA GLU A 13 19.83 1.42 6.20
C GLU A 13 20.75 0.35 5.60
N ALA A 14 20.31 -0.92 5.60
CA ALA A 14 21.09 -2.01 5.01
C ALA A 14 21.27 -1.83 3.49
N ALA A 15 20.25 -1.32 2.80
CA ALA A 15 20.30 -0.99 1.39
C ALA A 15 21.30 0.14 1.11
N GLY A 16 21.27 1.19 1.91
CA GLY A 16 22.23 2.30 1.85
C GLY A 16 23.68 1.85 2.04
N ARG A 17 23.95 1.02 3.05
CA ARG A 17 25.29 0.44 3.28
C ARG A 17 25.80 -0.41 2.12
N LYS A 18 24.89 -1.06 1.37
CA LYS A 18 25.22 -1.93 0.24
C LYS A 18 25.17 -1.20 -1.12
N GLY A 19 24.73 0.06 -1.14
CA GLY A 19 24.53 0.81 -2.39
C GLY A 19 23.48 0.17 -3.30
N ILE A 20 22.49 -0.53 -2.75
CA ILE A 20 21.42 -1.18 -3.52
C ILE A 20 20.12 -0.38 -3.41
N PHE A 21 19.36 -0.37 -4.49
CA PHE A 21 18.02 0.21 -4.49
C PHE A 21 17.00 -0.78 -3.91
N VAL A 22 16.13 -0.29 -3.04
CA VAL A 22 14.98 -1.03 -2.52
C VAL A 22 13.74 -0.15 -2.61
N MET A 23 12.61 -0.76 -2.98
CA MET A 23 11.31 -0.10 -2.98
C MET A 23 10.22 -1.12 -2.69
N GLU A 24 9.11 -0.63 -2.15
CA GLU A 24 7.90 -1.43 -2.04
C GLU A 24 7.15 -1.48 -3.37
N ALA A 25 6.63 -2.65 -3.73
CA ALA A 25 5.94 -2.88 -5.00
C ALA A 25 4.48 -2.34 -4.99
N LEU A 26 4.34 -1.02 -4.89
CA LEU A 26 3.05 -0.32 -4.85
C LEU A 26 2.46 -0.09 -6.24
N TRP A 27 2.10 -1.18 -6.93
CA TRP A 27 1.63 -1.15 -8.32
C TRP A 27 0.34 -0.33 -8.53
N SER A 28 -0.55 -0.27 -7.53
CA SER A 28 -1.82 0.46 -7.63
C SER A 28 -1.62 1.95 -7.97
N ARG A 29 -0.50 2.53 -7.54
CA ARG A 29 -0.12 3.93 -7.80
C ARG A 29 0.14 4.23 -9.28
N PHE A 30 0.40 3.20 -10.07
CA PHE A 30 0.71 3.30 -11.49
C PHE A 30 -0.50 2.99 -12.39
N LEU A 31 -1.67 2.68 -11.80
CA LEU A 31 -2.89 2.47 -12.57
C LEU A 31 -3.28 3.74 -13.35
N PRO A 32 -3.67 3.63 -14.64
CA PRO A 32 -4.05 4.79 -15.44
C PRO A 32 -5.15 5.66 -14.80
N ALA A 33 -6.13 5.02 -14.14
CA ALA A 33 -7.21 5.72 -13.44
C ALA A 33 -6.70 6.57 -12.27
N VAL A 34 -5.76 6.04 -11.47
CA VAL A 34 -5.15 6.77 -10.34
C VAL A 34 -4.35 7.97 -10.85
N ARG A 35 -3.53 7.75 -11.88
CA ARG A 35 -2.76 8.84 -12.51
C ARG A 35 -3.68 9.93 -13.05
N LYS A 36 -4.82 9.55 -13.63
CA LYS A 36 -5.81 10.49 -14.17
C LYS A 36 -6.52 11.27 -13.08
N ALA A 37 -6.92 10.61 -11.99
CA ALA A 37 -7.51 11.27 -10.83
C ALA A 37 -6.55 12.29 -10.21
N GLY A 38 -5.28 11.91 -10.00
CA GLY A 38 -4.25 12.83 -9.52
C GLY A 38 -4.02 14.03 -10.44
N GLN A 39 -4.03 13.80 -11.76
CA GLN A 39 -3.99 14.89 -12.75
C GLN A 39 -5.17 15.86 -12.59
N TRP A 40 -6.40 15.35 -12.45
CA TRP A 40 -7.59 16.20 -12.29
C TRP A 40 -7.58 17.03 -11.02
N VAL A 41 -7.10 16.45 -9.91
CA VAL A 41 -6.92 17.17 -8.65
C VAL A 41 -5.88 18.28 -8.81
N ALA A 42 -4.73 17.98 -9.42
CA ALA A 42 -3.68 18.97 -9.66
C ALA A 42 -4.10 20.10 -10.61
N GLU A 43 -4.95 19.80 -11.59
CA GLU A 43 -5.55 20.77 -12.52
C GLU A 43 -6.73 21.57 -11.91
N GLY A 44 -7.12 21.28 -10.66
CA GLY A 44 -8.25 21.94 -9.99
C GLY A 44 -9.63 21.56 -10.57
N ARG A 45 -9.71 20.49 -11.38
CA ARG A 45 -10.94 20.08 -12.08
C ARG A 45 -12.04 19.57 -11.15
N THR A 46 -11.67 19.16 -9.94
CA THR A 46 -12.58 18.65 -8.92
C THR A 46 -12.96 19.72 -7.88
N GLY A 47 -12.45 20.95 -8.00
CA GLY A 47 -12.42 21.89 -6.87
C GLY A 47 -11.51 21.38 -5.75
N VAL A 48 -11.70 21.87 -4.52
CA VAL A 48 -10.98 21.41 -3.33
C VAL A 48 -11.63 20.11 -2.83
N PRO A 49 -10.92 18.97 -2.84
CA PRO A 49 -11.47 17.73 -2.29
C PRO A 49 -11.63 17.84 -0.77
N GLU A 50 -12.83 17.60 -0.26
CA GLU A 50 -13.10 17.58 1.20
C GLU A 50 -13.15 16.16 1.77
N ILE A 51 -13.61 15.19 0.97
CA ILE A 51 -13.80 13.81 1.39
C ILE A 51 -13.32 12.88 0.27
N ALA A 52 -12.53 11.86 0.64
CA ALA A 52 -12.23 10.72 -0.19
C ALA A 52 -12.75 9.45 0.49
N GLN A 53 -13.48 8.62 -0.25
CA GLN A 53 -13.93 7.31 0.21
C GLN A 53 -13.31 6.24 -0.66
N CYS A 54 -12.69 5.25 -0.02
CA CYS A 54 -12.05 4.12 -0.70
C CYS A 54 -12.48 2.83 -0.01
N ALA A 55 -12.92 1.87 -0.81
CA ALA A 55 -13.28 0.54 -0.33
C ALA A 55 -12.55 -0.50 -1.18
N ILE A 56 -11.97 -1.49 -0.51
CA ILE A 56 -11.35 -2.65 -1.13
C ILE A 56 -11.77 -3.89 -0.36
N GLY A 57 -12.11 -4.94 -1.08
CA GLY A 57 -12.56 -6.19 -0.50
C GLY A 57 -12.58 -7.30 -1.52
N PHE A 58 -12.32 -8.51 -1.04
CA PHE A 58 -12.40 -9.75 -1.82
C PHE A 58 -12.65 -10.90 -0.84
N ALA A 59 -13.17 -12.02 -1.35
CA ALA A 59 -13.29 -13.24 -0.56
C ALA A 59 -11.92 -13.92 -0.47
N ALA A 60 -11.28 -13.85 0.70
CA ALA A 60 -10.02 -14.54 0.95
C ALA A 60 -10.25 -16.06 1.10
N PRO A 61 -9.40 -16.92 0.50
CA PRO A 61 -9.48 -18.36 0.71
C PRO A 61 -9.25 -18.70 2.19
N GLU A 62 -10.08 -19.58 2.74
CA GLU A 62 -10.05 -19.97 4.15
C GLU A 62 -8.75 -20.68 4.55
N GLY A 63 -8.51 -20.78 5.86
CA GLY A 63 -7.40 -21.51 6.45
C GLY A 63 -6.45 -20.63 7.25
N ARG A 64 -6.06 -21.10 8.45
CA ARG A 64 -5.21 -20.35 9.38
C ARG A 64 -3.78 -20.15 8.87
N GLU A 65 -3.33 -21.02 7.97
CA GLU A 65 -2.01 -20.95 7.34
C GLU A 65 -1.95 -19.95 6.17
N ASN A 66 -3.10 -19.52 5.67
CA ASN A 66 -3.15 -18.56 4.56
C ASN A 66 -2.62 -17.20 5.02
N ARG A 67 -1.85 -16.51 4.16
CA ARG A 67 -1.28 -15.18 4.41
C ARG A 67 -2.30 -14.16 4.92
N TYR A 68 -3.56 -14.26 4.51
CA TYR A 68 -4.61 -13.33 4.93
C TYR A 68 -4.96 -13.46 6.42
N PHE A 69 -4.77 -14.64 7.01
CA PHE A 69 -5.18 -14.95 8.38
C PHE A 69 -4.01 -15.26 9.32
N ASN A 70 -2.87 -15.70 8.78
CA ASN A 70 -1.71 -16.09 9.56
C ASN A 70 -0.96 -14.85 10.10
N PRO A 71 -0.93 -14.60 11.43
CA PRO A 71 -0.26 -13.42 11.99
C PRO A 71 1.26 -13.40 11.72
N VAL A 72 1.89 -14.56 11.62
CA VAL A 72 3.33 -14.69 11.35
C VAL A 72 3.67 -14.23 9.93
N LEU A 73 2.74 -14.39 8.99
CA LEU A 73 2.87 -13.91 7.61
C LEU A 73 2.42 -12.45 7.43
N GLY A 74 2.09 -11.76 8.53
CA GLY A 74 1.57 -10.40 8.50
C GLY A 74 0.08 -10.33 8.17
N GLY A 75 -0.67 -11.40 8.44
CA GLY A 75 -2.10 -11.49 8.18
C GLY A 75 -2.95 -10.46 8.92
N GLY A 76 -4.17 -10.27 8.41
CA GLY A 76 -5.11 -9.24 8.80
C GLY A 76 -5.34 -8.21 7.69
N ALA A 77 -6.61 -7.85 7.46
CA ALA A 77 -7.01 -6.93 6.39
C ALA A 77 -6.27 -5.57 6.44
N ALA A 78 -6.02 -5.06 7.65
CA ALA A 78 -5.32 -3.79 7.84
C ALA A 78 -3.88 -3.80 7.29
N LYS A 79 -3.21 -4.95 7.29
CA LYS A 79 -1.83 -5.07 6.83
C LYS A 79 -1.71 -5.59 5.41
N ASP A 80 -2.68 -6.40 4.96
CA ASP A 80 -2.64 -7.00 3.64
C ASP A 80 -3.20 -6.08 2.54
N ILE A 81 -4.31 -5.39 2.83
CA ILE A 81 -5.06 -4.65 1.80
C ILE A 81 -5.26 -3.15 2.03
N ASN A 82 -5.22 -2.66 3.27
CA ASN A 82 -5.39 -1.21 3.50
C ASN A 82 -4.25 -0.37 2.93
N LEU A 83 -3.07 -0.96 2.67
CA LEU A 83 -1.96 -0.27 2.01
C LEU A 83 -2.32 0.14 0.56
N TRP A 84 -3.25 -0.57 -0.07
CA TRP A 84 -3.70 -0.20 -1.41
C TRP A 84 -4.59 1.03 -1.41
N THR A 85 -5.35 1.29 -0.33
CA THR A 85 -6.29 2.42 -0.23
C THR A 85 -5.72 3.62 0.53
N GLY A 86 -4.77 3.42 1.45
CA GLY A 86 -4.22 4.49 2.30
C GLY A 86 -3.20 5.42 1.62
N LEU A 87 -2.90 5.21 0.34
CA LEU A 87 -1.90 5.99 -0.42
C LEU A 87 -2.51 6.88 -1.52
N PHE A 88 -3.85 7.03 -1.51
CA PHE A 88 -4.59 7.91 -2.41
C PHE A 88 -4.92 9.26 -1.79
#